data_AF-A0A1Y6FLG6-F1
#
_entry.id   AF-A0A1Y6FLG6-F1
#
_cell.length_a   1.000
_cell.length_b   1.000
_cell.length_c   1.000
_cell.angle_alpha   90.00
_cell.angle_beta   90.00
_cell.angle_gamma   90.00
#
_symmetry.space_group_name_H-M   'P 1'
#
loop_
_entity.id
_entity.type
_entity.pdbx_description
1 polymer ?
#
loop_
_entity_poly.entity_id
_entity_poly.type
_entity_poly.pdbx_seq_one_letter_code
_entity_poly.pdbx_strand_id
1 'polypeptide(L)'
;MIQALATGCILIAAGWLAFAAGVMAFAPARAQRALAAMASTPTIHFGEHIVRALVGVAMVIRADYSKAPLFFEWGGWFIIASSILIMLAPRRWHHNYAQWWAERIPPIAYRLLALPTLFFAGWFAYASL
;
A
#
# COMPACT_ATOMS: atom_id res chain seq x y z
N MET A 1 4.45 24.33 3.64
CA MET A 1 4.56 23.72 2.30
C MET A 1 4.85 22.22 2.36
N ILE A 2 5.95 21.77 2.96
CA ILE A 2 6.33 20.34 3.05
C ILE A 2 5.24 19.48 3.72
N GLN A 3 4.66 19.95 4.83
CA GLN A 3 3.55 19.27 5.52
C GLN A 3 2.33 19.06 4.61
N ALA A 4 1.96 20.07 3.82
CA ALA A 4 0.83 19.97 2.90
C ALA A 4 1.10 18.96 1.77
N LEU A 5 2.34 18.89 1.26
CA LEU A 5 2.74 17.87 0.28
C LEU A 5 2.69 16.46 0.88
N ALA A 6 3.16 16.29 2.11
CA ALA A 6 3.10 15.02 2.83
C ALA A 6 1.64 14.57 3.03
N THR A 7 0.78 15.45 3.52
CA THR A 7 -0.66 15.18 3.64
C THR A 7 -1.28 14.85 2.28
N GLY A 8 -0.96 15.59 1.22
CA GLY A 8 -1.44 15.29 -0.14
C GLY A 8 -1.02 13.89 -0.63
N CYS A 9 0.23 13.50 -0.41
CA CYS A 9 0.71 12.14 -0.68
C CYS A 9 -0.08 11.07 0.08
N ILE A 10 -0.33 11.29 1.37
CA ILE A 10 -1.07 10.36 2.22
C ILE A 10 -2.54 10.26 1.77
N LEU A 11 -3.18 11.37 1.40
CA LEU A 11 -4.55 11.38 0.89
C LEU A 11 -4.68 10.64 -0.45
N ILE A 12 -3.69 10.79 -1.35
CA ILE A 12 -3.64 10.02 -2.60
C ILE A 12 -3.51 8.52 -2.30
N ALA A 13 -2.64 8.14 -1.35
CA ALA A 13 -2.48 6.76 -0.92
C ALA A 13 -3.76 6.18 -0.28
N ALA A 14 -4.45 6.96 0.55
CA ALA A 14 -5.75 6.61 1.10
C ALA A 14 -6.80 6.43 -0.01
N GLY A 15 -6.84 7.34 -1.00
CA GLY A 15 -7.70 7.22 -2.17
C GLY A 15 -7.42 5.95 -2.99
N TRP A 16 -6.14 5.60 -3.18
CA TRP A 16 -5.73 4.36 -3.82
C TRP A 16 -6.20 3.12 -3.05
N LEU A 17 -6.11 3.12 -1.71
CA LEU A 17 -6.62 2.03 -0.87
C LEU A 17 -8.14 1.90 -0.98
N ALA A 18 -8.87 3.01 -1.00
CA ALA A 18 -10.32 3.01 -1.20
C ALA A 18 -10.69 2.46 -2.60
N PHE A 19 -9.95 2.83 -3.64
CA PHE A 19 -10.12 2.27 -4.98
C PHE A 19 -9.85 0.76 -4.98
N ALA A 20 -8.75 0.30 -4.38
CA ALA A 20 -8.42 -1.12 -4.26
C ALA A 20 -9.51 -1.90 -3.52
N ALA A 21 -10.06 -1.34 -2.44
CA ALA A 21 -11.21 -1.92 -1.74
C ALA A 21 -12.44 -2.08 -2.66
N GLY A 22 -12.74 -1.08 -3.48
CA GLY A 22 -13.80 -1.18 -4.50
C GLY A 22 -13.55 -2.30 -5.51
N VAL A 23 -12.32 -2.41 -6.03
CA VAL A 23 -11.96 -3.50 -6.95
C VAL A 23 -12.11 -4.86 -6.27
N MET A 24 -11.70 -4.99 -5.01
CA MET A 24 -11.84 -6.23 -4.24
C MET A 24 -13.31 -6.62 -4.00
N ALA A 25 -14.17 -5.66 -3.66
CA ALA A 25 -15.59 -5.90 -3.41
C ALA A 25 -16.35 -6.30 -4.69
N PHE A 26 -16.15 -5.55 -5.78
CA PHE A 26 -16.98 -5.66 -6.98
C PHE A 26 -16.36 -6.52 -8.08
N ALA A 27 -15.03 -6.64 -8.12
CA ALA A 27 -14.30 -7.35 -9.19
C ALA A 27 -13.14 -8.20 -8.64
N PRO A 28 -13.39 -9.21 -7.79
CA PRO A 28 -12.33 -9.99 -7.13
C PRO A 28 -11.37 -10.68 -8.11
N ALA A 29 -11.85 -11.10 -9.30
CA ALA A 29 -10.99 -11.66 -10.35
C ALA A 29 -10.01 -10.63 -10.95
N ARG A 30 -10.33 -9.33 -10.91
CA ARG A 30 -9.39 -8.26 -11.28
C ARG A 30 -8.38 -8.03 -10.16
N ALA A 31 -8.82 -8.04 -8.90
CA ALA A 31 -7.92 -7.94 -7.74
C ALA A 31 -6.90 -9.08 -7.73
N GLN A 32 -7.34 -10.32 -7.95
CA GLN A 32 -6.47 -11.49 -8.03
C GLN A 32 -5.44 -11.36 -9.16
N ARG A 33 -5.86 -10.93 -10.37
CA ARG A 33 -4.93 -10.71 -11.49
C ARG A 33 -3.93 -9.59 -11.21
N ALA A 34 -4.36 -8.52 -10.55
CA ALA A 34 -3.46 -7.45 -10.13
C ALA A 34 -2.41 -7.96 -9.13
N LEU A 35 -2.84 -8.75 -8.13
CA LEU A 35 -1.92 -9.40 -7.18
C LEU A 35 -0.92 -10.30 -7.91
N ALA A 36 -1.40 -11.16 -8.83
CA ALA A 36 -0.54 -12.06 -9.60
C ALA A 36 0.47 -11.32 -10.50
N ALA A 37 0.19 -10.06 -10.87
CA ALA A 37 1.06 -9.25 -11.72
C ALA A 37 2.17 -8.51 -10.95
N MET A 38 2.15 -8.51 -9.62
CA MET A 38 3.15 -7.81 -8.80
C MET A 38 4.56 -8.31 -9.13
N ALA A 39 5.49 -7.37 -9.30
CA ALA A 39 6.88 -7.62 -9.69
C ALA A 39 7.11 -8.41 -11.00
N SER A 40 6.10 -8.54 -11.87
CA SER A 40 6.23 -9.23 -13.16
C SER A 40 7.23 -8.55 -14.11
N THR A 41 7.33 -7.21 -14.04
CA THR A 41 8.30 -6.40 -14.78
C THR A 41 9.14 -5.54 -13.83
N PRO A 42 10.33 -5.05 -14.25
CA PRO A 42 11.10 -4.11 -13.45
C PRO A 42 10.30 -2.83 -13.13
N THR A 43 9.51 -2.34 -14.09
CA THR A 43 8.72 -1.12 -13.93
C THR A 43 7.64 -1.27 -12.87
N ILE A 44 6.95 -2.42 -12.82
CA ILE A 44 5.97 -2.71 -11.77
C ILE A 44 6.67 -2.87 -10.42
N HIS A 45 7.76 -3.63 -10.38
CA HIS A 45 8.51 -3.88 -9.14
C HIS A 45 9.04 -2.60 -8.49
N PHE A 46 9.77 -1.79 -9.24
CA PHE A 46 10.33 -0.55 -8.72
C PHE A 46 9.25 0.52 -8.55
N GLY A 47 8.28 0.61 -9.46
CA GLY A 47 7.19 1.57 -9.35
C GLY A 47 6.36 1.39 -8.08
N GLU A 48 5.97 0.15 -7.77
CA GLU A 48 5.23 -0.16 -6.54
C GLU A 48 6.01 0.23 -5.28
N HIS A 49 7.27 -0.20 -5.17
CA HIS A 49 8.06 0.06 -3.96
C HIS A 49 8.52 1.51 -3.83
N ILE A 50 8.79 2.23 -4.93
CA ILE A 50 9.11 3.66 -4.91
C ILE A 50 7.89 4.45 -4.43
N VAL A 51 6.72 4.23 -5.02
CA VAL A 51 5.48 4.91 -4.59
C VAL A 51 5.19 4.59 -3.12
N ARG A 52 5.31 3.32 -2.73
CA ARG A 52 5.14 2.90 -1.34
C ARG A 52 6.15 3.57 -0.39
N ALA A 53 7.42 3.67 -0.76
CA ALA A 53 8.45 4.34 0.04
C ALA A 53 8.17 5.84 0.16
N LEU A 54 7.70 6.50 -0.90
CA LEU A 54 7.29 7.91 -0.85
C LEU A 54 6.15 8.15 0.14
N VAL A 55 5.17 7.25 0.22
CA VAL A 55 4.12 7.31 1.25
C VAL A 55 4.71 7.15 2.64
N GLY A 56 5.66 6.22 2.84
CA GLY A 56 6.38 6.07 4.10
C GLY A 56 7.14 7.33 4.52
N VAL A 57 7.83 7.99 3.58
CA VAL A 57 8.49 9.29 3.82
C VAL A 57 7.47 10.36 4.21
N ALA A 58 6.34 10.43 3.50
CA ALA A 58 5.26 11.36 3.84
C ALA A 58 4.69 11.09 5.25
N MET A 59 4.59 9.83 5.67
CA MET A 59 4.18 9.48 7.03
C MET A 59 5.17 10.00 8.08
N VAL A 60 6.47 9.75 7.91
CA VAL A 60 7.51 10.24 8.84
C VAL A 60 7.50 11.77 8.93
N ILE A 61 7.41 12.47 7.79
CA ILE A 61 7.34 13.94 7.76
C ILE A 61 6.10 14.46 8.48
N ARG A 62 4.96 13.77 8.35
CA ARG A 62 3.68 14.19 8.91
C ARG A 62 3.49 13.76 10.37
N ALA A 63 4.36 12.91 10.92
CA ALA A 63 4.16 12.23 12.19
C ALA A 63 3.75 13.18 13.35
N ASP A 64 4.56 14.18 13.65
CA ASP A 64 4.32 15.10 14.80
C ASP A 64 3.03 15.93 14.68
N TYR A 65 2.52 16.08 13.47
CA TYR A 65 1.30 16.84 13.20
C TYR A 65 0.09 15.94 12.90
N SER A 66 0.27 14.63 12.87
CA SER A 66 -0.80 13.67 12.66
C SER A 66 -1.58 13.44 13.96
N LYS A 67 -2.79 12.90 13.85
CA LYS A 67 -3.56 12.46 15.03
C LYS A 67 -3.02 11.17 15.65
N ALA A 68 -2.05 10.52 15.03
CA ALA A 68 -1.44 9.28 15.50
C ALA A 68 0.10 9.30 15.28
N PRO A 69 0.85 10.15 16.01
CA PRO A 69 2.27 10.39 15.73
C PRO A 69 3.13 9.12 15.71
N LEU A 70 2.99 8.26 16.72
CA LEU A 70 3.72 6.99 16.79
C LEU A 70 3.40 6.06 15.62
N PHE A 71 2.13 5.99 15.18
CA PHE A 71 1.76 5.16 14.04
C PHE A 71 2.41 5.67 12.74
N PHE A 72 2.45 6.99 12.56
CA PHE A 72 3.04 7.61 11.37
C PHE A 72 4.56 7.48 11.35
N GLU A 73 5.23 7.67 12.50
CA GLU A 73 6.67 7.53 12.62
C GLU A 73 7.11 6.07 12.41
N TRP A 74 6.65 5.15 13.26
CA TRP A 74 7.06 3.75 13.19
C TRP A 74 6.56 3.07 11.92
N GLY A 75 5.30 3.33 11.53
CA GLY A 75 4.73 2.82 10.29
C GLY A 75 5.44 3.36 9.05
N GLY A 76 5.79 4.65 9.05
CA GLY A 76 6.54 5.27 7.96
C GLY A 76 7.92 4.64 7.78
N TRP A 77 8.70 4.52 8.86
CA TRP A 77 10.00 3.87 8.84
C TRP A 77 9.94 2.40 8.42
N PHE A 78 8.94 1.66 8.93
CA PHE A 78 8.71 0.28 8.52
C PHE A 78 8.44 0.17 7.01
N ILE A 79 7.59 1.05 6.47
CA ILE A 79 7.27 1.06 5.04
C ILE A 79 8.51 1.39 4.19
N ILE A 80 9.31 2.39 4.59
CA ILE A 80 10.55 2.75 3.90
C ILE A 80 11.53 1.58 3.90
N ALA A 81 11.85 1.04 5.08
CA ALA A 81 12.83 -0.04 5.23
C ALA A 81 12.41 -1.29 4.45
N SER A 82 11.15 -1.71 4.60
CA SER A 82 10.64 -2.87 3.87
C SER A 82 10.60 -2.65 2.35
N SER A 83 10.30 -1.44 1.86
CA SER A 83 10.37 -1.14 0.42
C SER A 83 11.79 -1.28 -0.12
N ILE A 84 12.79 -0.74 0.59
CA ILE A 84 14.20 -0.85 0.20
C ILE A 84 14.63 -2.32 0.18
N LEU A 85 14.32 -3.07 1.25
CA LEU A 85 14.69 -4.48 1.34
C LEU A 85 14.08 -5.31 0.20
N ILE A 86 12.81 -5.08 -0.16
CA ILE A 86 12.17 -5.83 -1.24
C ILE A 86 12.73 -5.41 -2.61
N MET A 87 13.05 -4.11 -2.82
CA MET A 87 13.71 -3.65 -4.05
C MET A 87 15.12 -4.24 -4.25
N LEU A 88 15.84 -4.50 -3.16
CA LEU A 88 17.15 -5.14 -3.18
C LEU A 88 17.07 -6.66 -3.33
N ALA A 89 15.98 -7.27 -2.86
CA ALA A 89 15.75 -8.69 -3.01
C ALA A 89 15.60 -9.07 -4.50
N PRO A 90 15.98 -10.30 -4.89
CA PRO A 90 15.76 -10.78 -6.25
C PRO A 90 14.28 -10.64 -6.66
N ARG A 91 14.00 -9.88 -7.73
CA ARG A 91 12.64 -9.63 -8.23
C ARG A 91 11.79 -10.90 -8.36
N ARG A 92 12.42 -12.00 -8.82
CA ARG A 92 11.78 -13.32 -8.95
C ARG A 92 11.18 -13.82 -7.64
N TRP A 93 11.79 -13.51 -6.49
CA TRP A 93 11.24 -13.87 -5.18
C TRP A 93 9.95 -13.12 -4.90
N HIS A 94 9.92 -11.80 -5.13
CA HIS A 94 8.70 -11.00 -4.96
C HIS A 94 7.60 -11.47 -5.93
N HIS A 95 7.92 -11.70 -7.20
CA HIS A 95 6.94 -12.17 -8.18
C HIS A 95 6.38 -13.55 -7.83
N ASN A 96 7.24 -14.51 -7.48
CA ASN A 96 6.81 -15.86 -7.09
C ASN A 96 5.96 -15.84 -5.82
N TYR A 97 6.30 -14.99 -4.85
CA TYR A 97 5.49 -14.81 -3.64
C TYR A 97 4.09 -14.27 -3.96
N ALA A 98 4.00 -13.30 -4.88
CA ALA A 98 2.72 -12.75 -5.31
C ALA A 98 1.86 -13.78 -6.05
N GLN A 99 2.45 -14.58 -6.94
CA GLN A 99 1.77 -15.70 -7.60
C GLN A 99 1.29 -16.74 -6.58
N TRP A 100 2.14 -17.13 -5.63
CA TRP A 100 1.83 -18.11 -4.59
C TRP A 100 0.57 -17.74 -3.80
N TRP A 101 0.41 -16.46 -3.44
CA TRP A 101 -0.79 -15.96 -2.76
C TRP A 101 -1.99 -15.84 -3.69
N ALA A 102 -1.79 -15.34 -4.92
CA ALA A 102 -2.87 -15.19 -5.88
C ALA A 102 -3.57 -16.53 -6.22
N GLU A 103 -2.84 -17.64 -6.20
CA GLU A 103 -3.38 -18.99 -6.40
C GLU A 103 -4.15 -19.54 -5.19
N ARG A 104 -3.83 -19.06 -3.98
CA ARG A 104 -4.36 -19.59 -2.70
C ARG A 104 -5.53 -18.79 -2.14
N ILE A 105 -5.62 -17.50 -2.45
CA ILE A 105 -6.67 -16.64 -1.91
C ILE A 105 -7.96 -16.86 -2.72
N PRO A 106 -9.04 -17.37 -2.10
CA PRO A 106 -10.30 -17.56 -2.81
C PRO A 106 -10.98 -16.21 -3.11
N PRO A 107 -11.83 -16.11 -4.14
CA PRO A 107 -12.51 -14.87 -4.51
C PRO A 107 -13.28 -14.19 -3.35
N ILE A 108 -13.87 -14.99 -2.45
CA ILE A 108 -14.57 -14.48 -1.27
C ILE A 108 -13.64 -13.74 -0.30
N ALA A 109 -12.39 -14.18 -0.16
CA ALA A 109 -11.43 -13.54 0.74
C ALA A 109 -11.07 -12.13 0.24
N TYR A 110 -10.95 -11.90 -1.06
CA TYR A 110 -10.80 -10.54 -1.60
C TYR A 110 -11.96 -9.63 -1.19
N ARG A 111 -13.20 -10.11 -1.33
CA ARG A 111 -14.39 -9.33 -0.92
C ARG A 111 -14.39 -9.02 0.57
N LEU A 112 -14.02 -9.99 1.41
CA LEU A 112 -13.92 -9.78 2.85
C LEU A 112 -12.80 -8.77 3.20
N LEU A 113 -11.68 -8.80 2.49
CA LEU A 113 -10.57 -7.85 2.66
C LEU A 113 -10.92 -6.41 2.21
N ALA A 114 -11.96 -6.23 1.40
CA ALA A 114 -12.42 -4.89 1.01
C ALA A 114 -12.83 -4.03 2.22
N LEU A 115 -13.51 -4.62 3.21
CA LEU A 115 -13.97 -3.89 4.39
C LEU A 115 -12.83 -3.32 5.26
N PRO A 116 -11.87 -4.11 5.77
CA PRO A 116 -10.77 -3.57 6.54
C PRO A 116 -9.88 -2.64 5.71
N THR A 117 -9.76 -2.86 4.39
CA THR A 117 -9.00 -1.97 3.50
C THR A 117 -9.68 -0.60 3.37
N LEU A 118 -11.00 -0.56 3.20
CA LEU A 118 -11.76 0.69 3.13
C LEU A 118 -11.75 1.44 4.46
N PHE A 119 -11.90 0.71 5.58
CA PHE A 119 -11.76 1.27 6.91
C PHE A 119 -10.38 1.92 7.09
N PHE A 120 -9.32 1.19 6.74
CA PHE A 120 -7.96 1.70 6.85
C PHE A 120 -7.72 2.91 5.94
N ALA A 121 -8.31 2.94 4.73
CA ALA A 121 -8.26 4.10 3.85
C ALA A 121 -8.85 5.36 4.52
N GLY A 122 -10.06 5.25 5.09
CA GLY A 122 -10.70 6.36 5.80
C GLY A 122 -9.94 6.79 7.05
N TRP A 123 -9.49 5.82 7.85
CA TRP A 123 -8.69 6.08 9.04
C TRP A 123 -7.36 6.76 8.70
N PHE A 124 -6.65 6.28 7.68
CA PHE A 124 -5.36 6.82 7.27
C PHE A 124 -5.47 8.27 6.79
N ALA A 125 -6.52 8.58 6.01
CA ALA A 125 -6.85 9.95 5.64
C ALA A 125 -7.14 10.80 6.88
N TYR A 126 -8.06 10.37 7.75
CA TYR A 126 -8.45 11.11 8.96
C TYR A 126 -7.27 11.37 9.89
N ALA A 127 -6.40 10.37 10.11
CA ALA A 127 -5.25 10.48 10.98
C ALA A 127 -4.19 11.44 10.44
N SER A 128 -4.13 11.64 9.11
CA SER A 128 -3.19 12.55 8.46
C SER A 128 -3.57 14.04 8.56
N LEU A 129 -4.84 14.34 8.82
CA LEU A 129 -5.37 15.71 8.95
C LEU A 129 -5.08 16.26 10.34
#